data_AF-A0A2W2E2P2-F1
#
_entry.id   AF-A0A2W2E2P2-F1
#
_cell.length_a   1.000
_cell.length_b   1.000
_cell.length_c   1.000
_cell.angle_alpha   90.00
_cell.angle_beta   90.00
_cell.angle_gamma   90.00
#
_symmetry.space_group_name_H-M   'P 1'
#
loop_
_entity.id
_entity.type
_entity.pdbx_description
1 polymer ?
#
loop_
_entity_poly.entity_id
_entity_poly.type
_entity_poly.pdbx_seq_one_letter_code
_entity_poly.pdbx_strand_id
1 'polypeptide(L)'
;MSDQTGEPLTPQEIDAFLKRYAAGDPVGEIAADFDVSVTTIVRYANARKVRRPSGAARRSRSKTLTDEQMEELRAAYPDPNRKPAEIARALGIPVETLARIASNEGLRRPK
;
A
#
# COMPACT_ATOMS: atom_id res chain seq x y z
N MET A 1 -7.66 2.75 -30.06
CA MET A 1 -7.58 2.43 -28.62
C MET A 1 -6.73 1.18 -28.51
N SER A 2 -5.61 1.29 -27.79
CA SER A 2 -4.48 0.37 -27.87
C SER A 2 -4.83 -1.08 -27.54
N ASP A 3 -4.28 -1.95 -28.38
CA ASP A 3 -4.20 -3.40 -28.29
C ASP A 3 -3.50 -3.79 -26.96
N GLN A 4 -4.25 -4.34 -26.01
CA GLN A 4 -3.66 -4.95 -24.81
C GLN A 4 -3.47 -6.44 -25.16
N THR A 5 -2.23 -6.81 -25.46
CA THR A 5 -1.78 -8.14 -25.88
C THR A 5 -2.27 -9.20 -24.90
N GLY A 6 -3.35 -9.89 -25.27
CA GLY A 6 -3.99 -10.94 -24.48
C GLY A 6 -3.27 -12.27 -24.66
N GLU A 7 -2.06 -12.41 -24.12
CA GLU A 7 -1.53 -13.75 -23.88
C GLU A 7 -2.30 -14.39 -22.72
N PRO A 8 -2.83 -15.61 -22.88
CA PRO A 8 -3.53 -16.30 -21.82
C PRO A 8 -2.55 -16.61 -20.68
N LEU A 9 -2.94 -16.33 -19.43
CA LEU A 9 -2.13 -16.66 -18.26
C LEU A 9 -1.67 -18.12 -18.31
N THR A 10 -0.37 -18.33 -18.22
CA THR A 10 0.19 -19.67 -18.24
C THR A 10 -0.14 -20.40 -16.94
N PRO A 11 -0.24 -21.75 -16.96
CA PRO A 11 -0.43 -22.53 -15.74
C PRO A 11 0.64 -22.24 -14.67
N GLN A 12 1.87 -21.93 -15.09
CA GLN A 12 3.00 -21.64 -14.21
C GLN A 12 2.81 -20.32 -13.46
N GLU A 13 2.32 -19.27 -14.14
CA GLU A 13 2.00 -17.98 -13.51
C GLU A 13 0.84 -18.12 -12.52
N ILE A 14 -0.17 -18.93 -12.87
CA ILE A 14 -1.29 -19.22 -11.97
C ILE A 14 -0.80 -19.90 -10.69
N ASP A 15 0.08 -20.89 -10.79
CA ASP A 15 0.65 -21.55 -9.62
C ASP A 15 1.55 -20.62 -8.79
N ALA A 16 2.35 -19.77 -9.43
CA ALA A 16 3.28 -18.85 -8.75
C ALA A 16 2.55 -17.79 -7.90
N PHE A 17 1.76 -16.93 -8.56
CA PHE A 17 0.38 -16.69 -8.20
C PHE A 17 -0.16 -17.13 -6.84
N LEU A 18 -0.77 -18.32 -6.90
CA LEU A 18 -1.53 -18.93 -5.82
C LEU A 18 -0.63 -19.35 -4.66
N LYS A 19 0.64 -19.67 -4.90
CA LYS A 19 1.62 -19.94 -3.84
C LYS A 19 1.81 -18.72 -2.95
N ARG A 20 1.95 -17.52 -3.53
CA ARG A 20 2.02 -16.25 -2.78
C ARG A 20 0.72 -15.94 -2.06
N TYR A 21 -0.41 -16.18 -2.73
CA TYR A 21 -1.74 -16.01 -2.12
C TYR A 21 -1.92 -16.92 -0.88
N ALA A 22 -1.50 -18.18 -0.97
CA ALA A 22 -1.52 -19.15 0.14
C ALA A 22 -0.55 -18.77 1.26
N ALA A 23 0.62 -18.22 0.93
CA ALA A 23 1.59 -17.73 1.90
C ALA A 23 1.07 -16.53 2.71
N GLY A 24 0.07 -15.82 2.21
CA GLY A 24 -0.52 -14.66 2.87
C GLY A 24 -0.01 -13.32 2.36
N ASP A 25 0.72 -13.29 1.24
CA ASP A 25 1.18 -12.05 0.61
C ASP A 25 0.00 -11.11 0.29
N PRO A 26 0.21 -9.78 0.30
CA PRO A 26 -0.85 -8.84 -0.01
C PRO A 26 -1.35 -9.03 -1.45
N VAL A 27 -2.64 -9.36 -1.60
CA VAL A 27 -3.23 -9.72 -2.91
C VAL A 27 -3.03 -8.64 -3.98
N GLY A 28 -3.02 -7.37 -3.59
CA GLY A 28 -2.73 -6.30 -4.54
C GLY A 28 -1.31 -6.34 -5.10
N GLU A 29 -0.31 -6.79 -4.32
CA GLU A 29 1.10 -6.83 -4.77
C GLU A 29 1.27 -7.98 -5.74
N ILE A 30 0.70 -9.13 -5.37
CA ILE A 30 0.56 -10.26 -6.29
C ILE A 30 -0.13 -9.81 -7.59
N ALA A 31 -1.21 -9.03 -7.51
CA ALA A 31 -1.90 -8.52 -8.70
C ALA A 31 -0.98 -7.64 -9.57
N ALA A 32 -0.22 -6.73 -8.96
CA ALA A 32 0.70 -5.85 -9.67
C ALA A 32 1.90 -6.60 -10.26
N ASP A 33 2.48 -7.56 -9.54
CA ASP A 33 3.65 -8.33 -9.97
C ASP A 33 3.34 -9.24 -11.17
N PHE A 34 2.11 -9.75 -11.26
CA PHE A 34 1.68 -10.66 -12.32
C PHE A 34 0.80 -9.98 -13.39
N ASP A 35 0.68 -8.64 -13.36
CA ASP A 35 -0.22 -7.84 -14.22
C ASP A 35 -1.66 -8.40 -14.32
N VAL A 36 -2.19 -8.91 -13.21
CA VAL A 36 -3.55 -9.47 -13.14
C VAL A 36 -4.44 -8.67 -12.22
N SER A 37 -5.75 -8.73 -12.48
CA SER A 37 -6.71 -8.18 -11.54
C SER A 37 -6.74 -9.00 -10.23
N VAL A 38 -7.01 -8.33 -9.11
CA VAL A 38 -7.28 -8.98 -7.81
C VAL A 38 -8.42 -10.01 -7.95
N THR A 39 -9.44 -9.69 -8.75
CA THR A 39 -10.56 -10.59 -9.04
C THR A 39 -10.09 -11.87 -9.71
N THR A 40 -9.13 -11.80 -10.64
CA THR A 40 -8.52 -12.95 -11.30
C THR A 40 -7.87 -13.87 -10.27
N ILE A 41 -7.05 -13.32 -9.36
CA ILE A 41 -6.38 -14.10 -8.31
C ILE A 41 -7.40 -14.83 -7.43
N VAL A 42 -8.42 -14.10 -6.96
CA VAL A 42 -9.48 -14.67 -6.08
C VAL A 42 -10.27 -15.76 -6.82
N ARG A 43 -10.57 -15.56 -8.11
CA ARG A 43 -11.26 -16.56 -8.93
C ARG A 43 -10.48 -17.86 -9.02
N TYR A 44 -9.18 -17.80 -9.34
CA TYR A 44 -8.33 -18.99 -9.41
C TYR A 44 -8.12 -19.64 -8.04
N ALA A 45 -7.98 -18.84 -6.98
CA ALA A 45 -7.85 -19.36 -5.63
C ALA A 45 -9.09 -20.15 -5.21
N ASN A 46 -10.29 -19.62 -5.49
CA ASN A 46 -11.55 -20.31 -5.24
C ASN A 46 -11.70 -21.58 -6.09
N ALA A 47 -11.39 -21.52 -7.39
CA ALA A 47 -11.47 -22.66 -8.30
C ALA A 47 -10.56 -23.82 -7.85
N ARG A 48 -9.36 -23.51 -7.33
CA ARG A 48 -8.39 -24.49 -6.82
C ARG A 48 -8.47 -24.76 -5.31
N LYS A 49 -9.48 -24.20 -4.63
CA LYS A 49 -9.68 -24.31 -3.17
C LYS A 49 -8.48 -23.88 -2.32
N VAL A 50 -7.66 -22.95 -2.83
CA VAL A 50 -6.52 -22.38 -2.10
C VAL A 50 -7.04 -21.35 -1.10
N ARG A 51 -6.75 -21.59 0.19
CA ARG A 51 -7.11 -20.69 1.28
C ARG A 51 -5.93 -19.82 1.67
N ARG A 52 -6.24 -18.59 2.07
CA ARG A 52 -5.29 -17.63 2.62
C ARG A 52 -5.41 -17.61 4.15
N PRO A 53 -4.31 -17.53 4.92
CA PRO A 53 -4.38 -17.54 6.39
C PRO A 53 -5.22 -16.38 6.94
N SER A 54 -6.00 -16.65 7.99
CA SER A 54 -6.82 -15.65 8.69
C SER A 54 -5.91 -14.73 9.52
N GLY A 55 -5.43 -13.67 8.91
CA GLY A 55 -4.39 -12.79 9.48
C GLY A 55 -3.36 -12.35 8.45
N ALA A 56 -3.43 -12.90 7.24
CA ALA A 56 -2.62 -12.48 6.12
C ALA A 56 -2.69 -10.96 5.92
N ALA A 57 -1.52 -10.34 5.74
CA ALA A 57 -1.37 -8.90 5.71
C ALA A 57 -2.35 -8.28 4.70
N ARG A 58 -3.35 -7.56 5.21
CA ARG A 58 -4.08 -6.60 4.37
C ARG A 58 -3.07 -5.50 4.09
N ARG A 59 -2.89 -5.11 2.83
CA ARG A 59 -2.16 -3.87 2.54
C ARG A 59 -2.91 -2.75 3.24
N SER A 60 -2.45 -2.36 4.43
CA SER A 60 -2.81 -1.10 5.00
C SER A 60 -2.27 -0.09 4.01
N ARG A 61 -3.16 0.69 3.39
CA ARG A 61 -2.77 1.76 2.48
C ARG A 61 -2.20 2.92 3.29
N SER A 62 -1.27 2.64 4.20
CA SER A 62 -0.48 3.67 4.87
C SER A 62 0.29 4.36 3.77
N LYS A 63 -0.21 5.53 3.38
CA LYS A 63 0.40 6.40 2.39
C LYS A 63 1.75 6.81 2.96
N THR A 64 2.81 6.15 2.52
CA THR A 64 4.18 6.57 2.79
C THR A 64 4.36 7.90 2.07
N LEU A 65 4.86 8.91 2.79
CA LEU A 65 5.17 10.20 2.19
C LEU A 65 6.32 10.03 1.19
N THR A 66 6.29 10.76 0.08
CA THR A 66 7.45 10.88 -0.81
C THR A 66 8.58 11.63 -0.11
N ASP A 67 9.80 11.59 -0.65
CA ASP A 67 10.93 12.34 -0.09
C ASP A 67 10.65 13.85 0.01
N GLU A 68 10.01 14.44 -1.01
CA GLU A 68 9.60 15.84 -1.01
C GLU A 68 8.59 16.15 0.10
N GLN A 69 7.60 15.27 0.28
CA GLN A 69 6.60 15.39 1.34
C GLN A 69 7.20 15.20 2.74
N MET A 70 8.24 14.38 2.86
CA MET A 70 9.00 14.20 4.10
C MET A 70 9.83 15.44 4.42
N GLU A 71 10.43 16.09 3.42
CA GLU A 71 11.15 17.35 3.62
C GLU A 71 10.20 18.47 4.06
N GLU A 72 9.04 18.61 3.40
CA GLU A 72 8.01 19.56 3.81
C GLU A 72 7.52 19.27 5.24
N LEU A 73 7.32 17.99 5.59
CA LEU A 73 6.97 17.60 6.95
C LEU A 73 8.02 18.05 7.96
N ARG A 74 9.31 17.79 7.71
CA ARG A 74 10.41 18.15 8.62
C ARG A 74 10.53 19.66 8.81
N ALA A 75 10.25 20.45 7.78
CA ALA A 75 10.26 21.91 7.86
C ALA A 75 9.02 22.46 8.58
N ALA A 76 7.82 21.95 8.26
CA ALA A 76 6.56 22.52 8.73
C ALA A 76 6.13 22.01 10.12
N TYR A 77 6.47 20.77 10.48
CA TYR A 77 6.03 20.16 11.74
C TYR A 77 6.55 20.85 13.02
N PRO A 78 7.82 21.29 13.11
CA PRO A 78 8.33 21.99 14.29
C PRO A 78 7.89 23.46 14.36
N ASP A 79 7.32 24.04 13.30
CA ASP A 79 6.83 25.43 13.32
C ASP A 79 5.59 25.54 14.25
N PRO A 80 5.65 26.32 15.35
CA PRO A 80 4.54 26.49 16.27
C PRO A 80 3.33 27.19 15.64
N ASN A 81 3.53 27.96 14.57
CA ASN A 81 2.46 28.71 13.91
C ASN A 81 1.64 27.85 12.95
N ARG A 82 2.17 26.69 12.53
CA ARG A 82 1.49 25.76 11.63
C ARG A 82 0.67 24.75 12.43
N LYS A 83 -0.63 24.63 12.16
CA LYS A 83 -1.46 23.59 12.81
C LYS A 83 -1.20 22.23 12.16
N PRO A 84 -1.21 21.11 12.92
CA PRO A 84 -1.01 19.78 12.35
C PRO A 84 -2.03 19.45 11.26
N ALA A 85 -3.27 19.93 11.42
CA ALA A 85 -4.33 19.76 10.42
C ALA A 85 -3.99 20.41 9.07
N GLU A 86 -3.32 21.57 9.07
CA GLU A 86 -2.93 22.27 7.84
C GLU A 86 -1.79 21.54 7.14
N ILE A 87 -0.80 21.04 7.89
CA ILE A 87 0.31 20.25 7.36
C ILE A 87 -0.22 18.93 6.79
N ALA A 88 -1.09 18.23 7.52
CA ALA A 88 -1.71 16.98 7.05
C ALA A 88 -2.49 17.19 5.74
N ARG A 89 -3.21 18.31 5.64
CA ARG A 89 -3.95 18.68 4.43
C ARG A 89 -3.02 18.98 3.26
N ALA A 90 -1.93 19.71 3.47
CA ALA A 90 -0.92 20.00 2.45
C ALA A 90 -0.30 18.70 1.91
N LEU A 91 0.07 17.79 2.81
CA LEU A 91 0.64 16.48 2.48
C LEU A 91 -0.39 15.45 1.96
N GLY A 92 -1.68 15.77 2.02
CA GLY A 92 -2.76 14.87 1.59
C GLY A 92 -2.80 13.56 2.39
N ILE A 93 -2.55 13.63 3.70
CA ILE A 93 -2.63 12.50 4.65
C ILE A 93 -3.53 12.83 5.85
N PRO A 94 -4.07 11.83 6.56
CA PRO A 94 -4.78 12.06 7.82
C PRO A 94 -3.86 12.61 8.92
N VAL A 95 -4.40 13.45 9.81
CA VAL A 95 -3.66 14.03 10.95
C VAL A 95 -3.05 12.95 11.86
N GLU A 96 -3.74 11.83 12.06
CA GLU A 96 -3.20 10.69 12.81
C GLU A 96 -1.97 10.06 12.13
N THR A 97 -2.00 9.97 10.79
CA THR A 97 -0.86 9.48 10.02
C THR A 97 0.31 10.45 10.10
N LEU A 98 0.04 11.76 10.04
CA LEU A 98 1.03 12.81 10.23
C LEU A 98 1.73 12.68 11.59
N ALA A 99 0.96 12.62 12.68
CA ALA A 99 1.50 12.53 14.04
C ALA A 99 2.32 11.26 14.25
N ARG A 100 1.88 10.13 13.68
CA ARG A 100 2.62 8.86 13.71
C ARG A 100 3.95 8.96 12.94
N ILE A 101 3.94 9.50 11.73
CA ILE A 101 5.17 9.66 10.92
C ILE A 101 6.13 10.63 11.63
N ALA A 102 5.63 11.77 12.09
CA ALA A 102 6.45 12.75 12.82
C ALA A 102 7.05 12.15 14.11
N SER A 103 6.29 11.31 14.82
CA SER A 103 6.80 10.61 16.00
C SER A 103 7.90 9.60 15.67
N ASN A 104 7.73 8.84 14.58
CA ASN A 104 8.73 7.89 14.09
C ASN A 104 10.02 8.58 13.61
N GLU A 105 9.88 9.78 13.03
CA GLU A 105 11.00 10.64 12.60
C GLU A 105 11.65 11.41 13.77
N GLY A 106 11.14 11.27 15.00
CA GLY A 106 11.64 12.00 16.17
C GLY A 106 11.31 13.49 16.17
N LEU A 107 10.44 13.96 15.27
CA LEU A 107 10.01 15.35 15.23
C LEU A 107 9.19 15.70 16.48
N ARG A 108 9.44 16.90 17.02
CA ARG A 108 8.76 17.43 18.19
C ARG A 108 8.32 18.85 17.92
N ARG A 109 7.19 19.22 18.51
CA ARG A 109 6.72 20.60 18.53
C ARG A 109 7.23 21.31 19.78
N PRO A 110 7.67 22.56 19.67
CA PRO A 110 7.92 23.39 20.84
C PRO A 110 6.61 23.57 21.63
N LYS A 111 6.71 23.57 22.95
CA LYS A 111 5.58 23.77 23.88
C LYS A 111 5.11 25.21 23.86
#